data_AF-A0AAY5EAF1-F1
#
_entry.id   AF-A0AAY5EAF1-F1
#
_cell.length_a   1.000
_cell.length_b   1.000
_cell.length_c   1.000
_cell.angle_alpha   90.00
_cell.angle_beta   90.00
_cell.angle_gamma   90.00
#
_symmetry.space_group_name_H-M   'P 1'
#
loop_
_entity.id
_entity.type
_entity.pdbx_description
1 polymer ?
#
loop_
_entity_poly.entity_id
_entity_poly.type
_entity_poly.pdbx_seq_one_letter_code
_entity_poly.pdbx_strand_id
1 'polypeptide(L)'
;MLVGVLASVVSINNQEGRERWRGKKIPDMTVGSHDVHGPSASESSTSITRFYGNSDMGSDAESGFEPFGEHAVNASWVAVQELEKLGLGQIVDLHVTEVPVEYQAVQNLLPSLWKRYKPQLMVHVGVSGMATTVTLEKCGHNHGYTRLDNCHFCPESECCMEDGPDCISSVLDMDAVCKRVNSSELGVTVSVSKDAGRYLCDYTYYTSLYLGQGHSAFIHVPPLGKPYSAEELARALRAIVLEMLEQMENSTVKQHCQHGQ
;
A
#
# COMPACT_ATOMS: atom_id res chain seq x y z
N MET A 1 1.90 -20.16 2.96
CA MET A 1 1.03 -20.00 1.79
C MET A 1 0.35 -18.65 1.94
N LEU A 2 0.56 -17.72 1.01
CA LEU A 2 0.12 -16.33 1.10
C LEU A 2 -1.30 -16.20 0.58
N VAL A 3 -2.26 -16.01 1.49
CA VAL A 3 -3.68 -15.94 1.16
C VAL A 3 -4.01 -14.56 0.60
N GLY A 4 -3.90 -14.39 -0.72
CA GLY A 4 -5.03 -13.93 -1.51
C GLY A 4 -5.45 -12.45 -1.60
N VAL A 5 -4.74 -11.46 -1.04
CA VAL A 5 -5.06 -10.02 -1.27
C VAL A 5 -3.82 -9.14 -1.13
N LEU A 6 -3.57 -8.30 -2.14
CA LEU A 6 -2.75 -7.10 -1.96
C LEU A 6 -3.70 -5.92 -1.84
N ALA A 7 -3.50 -5.08 -0.83
CA ALA A 7 -4.31 -3.88 -0.68
C ALA A 7 -3.52 -2.70 -1.24
N SER A 8 -4.05 -2.04 -2.27
CA SER A 8 -3.48 -0.80 -2.78
C SER A 8 -4.15 0.39 -2.11
N VAL A 9 -3.35 1.16 -1.40
CA VAL A 9 -3.68 2.50 -0.89
C VAL A 9 -3.22 3.51 -1.92
N VAL A 10 -4.18 4.21 -2.51
CA VAL A 10 -3.96 5.28 -3.48
C VAL A 10 -4.11 6.59 -2.72
N SER A 11 -3.00 7.30 -2.53
CA SER A 11 -3.02 8.62 -1.91
C SER A 11 -3.05 9.71 -2.97
N ILE A 12 -4.09 10.54 -2.92
CA ILE A 12 -4.26 11.72 -3.76
C ILE A 12 -4.28 12.94 -2.85
N ASN A 13 -3.30 13.84 -2.97
CA ASN A 13 -3.41 15.15 -2.35
C ASN A 13 -4.42 15.96 -3.18
N ASN A 14 -5.57 16.32 -2.58
CA ASN A 14 -6.51 17.20 -3.24
C ASN A 14 -5.84 18.57 -3.49
N GLN A 15 -5.94 19.10 -4.71
CA GLN A 15 -5.42 20.43 -5.04
C GLN A 15 -6.02 21.53 -4.12
N GLU A 16 -7.27 21.39 -3.70
CA GLU A 16 -7.91 22.29 -2.71
C GLU A 16 -7.33 22.14 -1.30
N GLY A 17 -6.88 20.93 -0.94
CA GLY A 17 -6.21 20.66 0.34
C GLY A 17 -4.86 21.37 0.45
N ARG A 18 -4.08 21.38 -0.65
CA ARG A 18 -2.79 22.09 -0.75
C ARG A 18 -2.90 23.59 -0.48
N GLU A 19 -3.96 24.22 -0.99
CA GLU A 19 -4.16 25.67 -0.82
C GLU A 19 -4.53 26.03 0.63
N ARG A 20 -5.26 25.16 1.32
CA ARG A 20 -5.72 25.38 2.70
C ARG A 20 -4.63 25.23 3.76
N TRP A 21 -3.56 24.48 3.49
CA TRP A 21 -2.54 24.10 4.49
C TRP A 21 -1.13 24.64 4.23
N ARG A 22 -0.95 25.49 3.21
CA ARG A 22 0.30 26.21 2.98
C ARG A 22 0.74 26.95 4.26
N GLY A 23 1.72 26.42 4.99
CA GLY A 23 2.32 27.04 6.18
C GLY A 23 1.88 26.54 7.57
N LYS A 24 1.16 25.42 7.71
CA LYS A 24 0.79 24.86 9.03
C LYS A 24 1.49 23.51 9.30
N LYS A 25 2.14 23.39 10.46
CA LYS A 25 2.76 22.14 10.94
C LYS A 25 1.69 21.10 11.29
N ILE A 26 1.99 19.83 11.01
CA ILE A 26 1.20 18.68 11.47
C ILE A 26 1.17 18.70 13.01
N PRO A 27 0.00 18.56 13.66
CA PRO A 27 -0.08 18.56 15.12
C PRO A 27 0.61 17.32 15.71
N ASP A 28 1.34 17.55 16.79
CA ASP A 28 2.07 16.55 17.56
C ASP A 28 1.11 15.47 18.07
N MET A 29 1.41 14.20 17.78
CA MET A 29 0.57 13.06 18.16
C MET A 29 0.86 12.64 19.60
N THR A 30 0.61 13.53 20.57
CA THR A 30 0.53 13.15 21.98
C THR A 30 -0.92 12.92 22.37
N VAL A 31 -1.23 11.72 22.86
CA VAL A 31 -2.57 11.36 23.34
C VAL A 31 -2.88 12.15 24.62
N GLY A 32 -3.70 13.19 24.49
CA GLY A 32 -4.29 13.93 25.60
C GLY A 32 -5.72 13.47 25.87
N SER A 33 -5.97 13.16 27.14
CA SER A 33 -7.23 12.70 27.72
C SER A 33 -8.42 13.63 27.42
N HIS A 34 -9.57 13.01 27.11
CA HIS A 34 -10.96 13.48 27.25
C HIS A 34 -11.24 14.99 27.26
N ASP A 35 -11.91 15.48 26.22
CA ASP A 35 -13.17 16.22 26.41
C ASP A 35 -14.03 16.18 25.14
N VAL A 36 -15.31 15.88 25.34
CA VAL A 36 -16.32 15.60 24.30
C VAL A 36 -17.00 16.91 23.93
N HIS A 37 -16.71 17.49 22.77
CA HIS A 37 -17.59 18.41 22.04
C HIS A 37 -17.31 18.25 20.54
N GLY A 38 -18.21 17.57 19.83
CA GLY A 38 -18.07 17.30 18.40
C GLY A 38 -18.39 18.53 17.54
N PRO A 39 -17.70 18.70 16.40
CA PRO A 39 -18.22 19.46 15.28
C PRO A 39 -18.70 18.53 14.15
N SER A 40 -19.88 18.85 13.63
CA SER A 40 -20.40 18.68 12.27
C SER A 40 -19.48 17.95 11.27
N ALA A 41 -19.88 16.74 10.86
CA ALA A 41 -19.26 15.96 9.80
C ALA A 41 -19.34 16.68 8.44
N SER A 42 -18.19 16.91 7.81
CA SER A 42 -18.09 17.11 6.37
C SER A 42 -17.70 15.76 5.76
N GLU A 43 -18.55 15.21 4.90
CA GLU A 43 -18.36 13.92 4.24
C GLU A 43 -17.09 13.90 3.38
N SER A 44 -16.08 13.14 3.79
CA SER A 44 -15.00 12.67 2.91
C SER A 44 -15.55 11.52 2.07
N SER A 45 -15.52 11.64 0.74
CA SER A 45 -16.01 10.60 -0.18
C SER A 45 -15.01 9.44 -0.24
N THR A 46 -15.20 8.43 0.60
CA THR A 46 -14.42 7.18 0.56
C THR A 46 -15.09 6.19 -0.39
N SER A 47 -14.32 5.56 -1.29
CA SER A 47 -14.85 4.58 -2.26
C SER A 47 -14.07 3.26 -2.22
N ILE A 48 -14.74 2.17 -1.83
CA ILE A 48 -14.23 0.79 -1.96
C ILE A 48 -14.59 0.29 -3.37
N THR A 49 -13.58 -0.12 -4.14
CA THR A 49 -13.82 -0.78 -5.43
C THR A 49 -13.27 -2.20 -5.40
N ARG A 50 -14.14 -3.19 -5.65
CA ARG A 50 -13.75 -4.57 -5.94
C ARG A 50 -13.86 -4.80 -7.44
N PHE A 51 -12.79 -5.30 -8.05
CA PHE A 51 -12.81 -5.76 -9.43
C PHE A 51 -12.88 -7.29 -9.43
N TYR A 52 -14.01 -7.84 -9.88
CA TYR A 52 -14.09 -9.23 -10.29
C TYR A 52 -13.84 -9.27 -11.81
N GLY A 53 -12.92 -10.12 -12.26
CA GLY A 53 -12.63 -10.27 -13.68
C GLY A 53 -13.90 -10.67 -14.45
N ASN A 54 -14.19 -9.96 -15.54
CA ASN A 54 -15.28 -10.33 -16.44
C ASN A 54 -14.93 -11.64 -17.16
N SER A 55 -15.62 -12.72 -16.83
CA SER A 55 -15.77 -13.89 -17.70
C SER A 55 -17.25 -14.04 -18.05
N ASP A 56 -17.52 -14.06 -19.36
CA ASP A 56 -18.85 -14.09 -19.99
C ASP A 56 -19.71 -15.29 -19.53
N MET A 57 -21.03 -15.06 -19.52
CA MET A 57 -22.09 -15.94 -19.03
C MET A 57 -22.09 -17.37 -19.60
N GLY A 58 -22.20 -18.35 -18.69
CA GLY A 58 -22.61 -19.72 -19.00
C GLY A 58 -22.74 -20.60 -17.76
N SER A 59 -23.96 -20.66 -17.19
CA SER A 59 -24.54 -21.71 -16.32
C SER A 59 -23.75 -22.21 -15.09
N ASP A 60 -24.34 -21.98 -13.91
CA ASP A 60 -24.27 -22.82 -12.71
C ASP A 60 -22.93 -23.48 -12.40
N ALA A 61 -22.01 -22.69 -11.87
CA ALA A 61 -20.99 -23.19 -10.95
C ALA A 61 -21.03 -22.31 -9.70
N GLU A 62 -21.62 -22.85 -8.63
CA GLU A 62 -21.37 -22.40 -7.27
C GLU A 62 -19.86 -22.29 -7.06
N SER A 63 -19.33 -21.08 -7.13
CA SER A 63 -17.96 -20.77 -6.70
C SER A 63 -17.94 -20.74 -5.17
N GLY A 64 -18.16 -21.91 -4.57
CA GLY A 64 -17.82 -22.19 -3.20
C GLY A 64 -16.30 -22.34 -3.10
N PHE A 65 -15.59 -21.23 -2.87
CA PHE A 65 -14.20 -21.33 -2.44
C PHE A 65 -14.18 -21.62 -0.94
N GLU A 66 -13.81 -22.86 -0.60
CA GLU A 66 -13.50 -23.29 0.75
C GLU A 66 -12.30 -22.50 1.33
N PRO A 67 -12.23 -22.31 2.67
CA PRO A 67 -11.08 -21.67 3.31
C PRO A 67 -9.81 -22.51 3.10
N PHE A 68 -8.78 -21.93 2.48
CA PHE A 68 -7.48 -22.60 2.29
C PHE A 68 -6.49 -22.25 3.41
N GLY A 69 -6.19 -23.23 4.27
CA GLY A 69 -5.19 -23.16 5.36
C GLY A 69 -5.70 -22.59 6.69
N GLU A 70 -4.92 -22.74 7.77
CA GLU A 70 -5.26 -22.28 9.15
C GLU A 70 -5.45 -20.74 9.30
N HIS A 71 -5.45 -19.98 8.21
CA HIS A 71 -5.63 -18.52 8.19
C HIS A 71 -6.70 -18.14 7.18
N ALA A 72 -7.97 -18.22 7.59
CA ALA A 72 -9.14 -17.89 6.76
C ALA A 72 -9.26 -16.41 6.35
N VAL A 73 -8.35 -15.54 6.79
CA VAL A 73 -8.43 -14.08 6.64
C VAL A 73 -7.06 -13.51 6.29
N ASN A 74 -6.98 -12.68 5.24
CA ASN A 74 -5.74 -11.99 4.90
C ASN A 74 -5.52 -10.77 5.81
N ALA A 75 -4.42 -10.81 6.57
CA ALA A 75 -4.01 -9.74 7.47
C ALA A 75 -3.81 -8.38 6.78
N SER A 76 -3.26 -8.35 5.56
CA SER A 76 -3.05 -7.09 4.84
C SER A 76 -4.37 -6.42 4.48
N TRP A 77 -5.34 -7.19 4.00
CA TRP A 77 -6.67 -6.67 3.65
C TRP A 77 -7.37 -6.11 4.88
N VAL A 78 -7.40 -6.86 5.98
CA VAL A 78 -8.03 -6.40 7.23
C VAL A 78 -7.34 -5.14 7.76
N ALA A 79 -6.01 -5.10 7.79
CA ALA A 79 -5.27 -3.93 8.25
C ALA A 79 -5.56 -2.68 7.39
N VAL A 80 -5.74 -2.84 6.07
CA VAL A 80 -6.10 -1.72 5.19
C VAL A 80 -7.57 -1.31 5.33
N GLN A 81 -8.50 -2.24 5.57
CA GLN A 81 -9.88 -1.88 5.90
C GLN A 81 -9.96 -1.08 7.21
N GLU A 82 -9.17 -1.46 8.22
CA GLU A 82 -9.08 -0.66 9.45
C GLU A 82 -8.40 0.70 9.20
N LEU A 83 -7.38 0.77 8.34
CA LEU A 83 -6.79 2.04 7.93
C LEU A 83 -7.80 2.95 7.23
N GLU A 84 -8.64 2.40 6.36
CA GLU A 84 -9.70 3.14 5.67
C GLU A 84 -10.68 3.78 6.65
N LYS A 85 -11.08 3.05 7.69
CA LYS A 85 -11.93 3.57 8.77
C LYS A 85 -11.23 4.68 9.57
N LEU A 86 -9.93 4.53 9.84
CA LEU A 86 -9.14 5.54 10.55
C LEU A 86 -8.91 6.80 9.71
N GLY A 87 -8.77 6.64 8.39
CA GLY A 87 -8.45 7.69 7.44
C GLY A 87 -7.02 8.26 7.59
N LEU A 88 -6.61 9.02 6.57
CA LEU A 88 -5.33 9.73 6.53
C LEU A 88 -5.47 11.24 6.83
N GLY A 89 -6.62 11.65 7.37
CA GLY A 89 -6.97 13.05 7.61
C GLY A 89 -7.58 13.75 6.40
N GLN A 90 -8.00 15.01 6.57
CA GLN A 90 -8.88 15.71 5.61
C GLN A 90 -8.21 16.17 4.31
N ILE A 91 -6.89 16.02 4.18
CA ILE A 91 -6.10 16.53 3.04
C ILE A 91 -5.79 15.40 2.06
N VAL A 92 -5.77 14.16 2.56
CA VAL A 92 -5.43 12.98 1.78
C VAL A 92 -6.71 12.26 1.41
N ASP A 93 -6.97 12.20 0.11
CA ASP A 93 -8.01 11.34 -0.44
C ASP A 93 -7.44 9.92 -0.59
N LEU A 94 -8.07 8.98 0.12
CA LEU A 94 -7.64 7.59 0.26
C LEU A 94 -8.59 6.70 -0.54
N HIS A 95 -8.08 6.08 -1.60
CA HIS A 95 -8.80 5.01 -2.28
C HIS A 95 -8.17 3.66 -1.95
N VAL A 96 -9.01 2.70 -1.59
CA VAL A 96 -8.62 1.34 -1.26
C VAL A 96 -9.12 0.40 -2.36
N THR A 97 -8.22 -0.42 -2.87
CA THR A 97 -8.56 -1.47 -3.85
C THR A 97 -7.93 -2.79 -3.45
N GLU A 98 -8.75 -3.84 -3.49
CA GLU A 98 -8.35 -5.23 -3.34
C GLU A 98 -7.75 -5.72 -4.67
N VAL A 99 -6.50 -6.18 -4.63
CA VAL A 99 -5.76 -6.68 -5.79
C VAL A 99 -5.69 -8.21 -5.71
N PRO A 100 -6.20 -8.93 -6.73
CA PRO A 100 -6.12 -10.38 -6.80
C PRO A 100 -4.67 -10.89 -6.84
N VAL A 101 -4.45 -12.08 -6.30
CA VAL A 101 -3.14 -12.76 -6.35
C VAL A 101 -3.03 -13.54 -7.67
N GLU A 102 -3.04 -12.77 -8.76
CA GLU A 102 -3.06 -13.25 -10.14
C GLU A 102 -2.23 -12.31 -11.03
N TYR A 103 -1.27 -12.83 -11.78
CA TYR A 103 -0.33 -11.99 -12.53
C TYR A 103 -1.05 -11.15 -13.60
N GLN A 104 -2.00 -11.78 -14.31
CA GLN A 104 -2.79 -11.12 -15.35
C GLN A 104 -3.71 -10.03 -14.77
N ALA A 105 -4.29 -10.26 -13.58
CA ALA A 105 -5.10 -9.25 -12.92
C ALA A 105 -4.26 -8.02 -12.56
N VAL A 106 -3.04 -8.22 -12.04
CA VAL A 106 -2.11 -7.14 -11.72
C VAL A 106 -1.75 -6.31 -12.96
N GLN A 107 -1.41 -6.97 -14.08
CA GLN A 107 -1.07 -6.29 -15.34
C GLN A 107 -2.22 -5.43 -15.89
N ASN A 108 -3.48 -5.80 -15.63
CA ASN A 108 -4.64 -5.06 -16.13
C ASN A 108 -5.13 -3.98 -15.14
N LEU A 109 -5.15 -4.30 -13.85
CA LEU A 109 -5.71 -3.45 -12.80
C LEU A 109 -4.81 -2.25 -12.52
N LEU A 110 -3.50 -2.45 -12.34
CA LEU A 110 -2.61 -1.36 -11.92
C LEU A 110 -2.54 -0.22 -12.94
N PRO A 111 -2.36 -0.44 -14.26
CA PRO A 111 -2.41 0.64 -15.24
C PRO A 111 -3.73 1.42 -15.20
N SER A 112 -4.84 0.72 -14.97
CA SER A 112 -6.17 1.32 -14.87
C SER A 112 -6.28 2.23 -13.63
N LEU A 113 -5.76 1.80 -12.48
CA LEU A 113 -5.72 2.61 -11.26
C LEU A 113 -4.83 3.85 -11.42
N TRP A 114 -3.63 3.68 -11.97
CA TRP A 114 -2.71 4.79 -12.27
C TRP A 114 -3.33 5.81 -13.21
N LYS A 115 -4.00 5.36 -14.27
CA LYS A 115 -4.67 6.23 -15.25
C LYS A 115 -5.88 6.95 -14.65
N ARG A 116 -6.70 6.25 -13.87
CA ARG A 116 -7.95 6.77 -13.30
C ARG A 116 -7.68 7.80 -12.20
N TYR A 117 -6.84 7.45 -11.25
CA TYR A 117 -6.64 8.23 -10.03
C TYR A 117 -5.46 9.19 -10.10
N LYS A 118 -4.49 8.92 -10.98
CA LYS A 118 -3.22 9.69 -11.07
C LYS A 118 -2.62 9.96 -9.68
N PRO A 119 -2.42 8.91 -8.86
CA PRO A 119 -1.98 9.10 -7.48
C PRO A 119 -0.62 9.77 -7.40
N GLN A 120 -0.38 10.43 -6.27
CA GLN A 120 0.97 10.86 -5.92
C GLN A 120 1.78 9.67 -5.42
N LEU A 121 1.16 8.77 -4.67
CA LEU A 121 1.80 7.58 -4.13
C LEU A 121 0.82 6.41 -4.16
N MET A 122 1.29 5.26 -4.66
CA MET A 122 0.58 3.99 -4.57
C MET A 122 1.30 3.07 -3.58
N VAL A 123 0.66 2.78 -2.44
CA VAL A 123 1.22 1.92 -1.39
C VAL A 123 0.53 0.57 -1.43
N HIS A 124 1.30 -0.51 -1.58
CA HIS A 124 0.80 -1.88 -1.55
C HIS A 124 1.06 -2.51 -0.19
N VAL A 125 0.09 -3.26 0.32
CA VAL A 125 0.23 -4.01 1.57
C VAL A 125 0.01 -5.49 1.31
N GLY A 126 1.00 -6.30 1.66
CA GLY A 126 0.95 -7.76 1.62
C GLY A 126 1.19 -8.36 2.99
N VAL A 127 0.57 -9.49 3.31
CA VAL A 127 0.95 -10.25 4.51
C VAL A 127 2.26 -10.99 4.23
N SER A 128 3.06 -11.28 5.26
CA SER A 128 4.16 -12.25 5.19
C SER A 128 4.03 -13.21 6.36
N GLY A 129 3.86 -14.50 6.08
CA GLY A 129 3.58 -15.51 7.11
C GLY A 129 4.70 -15.71 8.13
N MET A 130 5.92 -15.25 7.82
CA MET A 130 7.09 -15.34 8.70
C MET A 130 7.49 -14.00 9.31
N ALA A 131 6.85 -12.90 8.88
CA ALA A 131 7.18 -11.59 9.41
C ALA A 131 6.74 -11.49 10.87
N THR A 132 7.57 -10.83 11.67
CA THR A 132 7.29 -10.44 13.07
C THR A 132 7.27 -8.92 13.26
N THR A 133 7.56 -8.18 12.19
CA THR A 133 7.60 -6.70 12.14
C THR A 133 6.89 -6.22 10.87
N VAL A 134 6.45 -4.96 10.86
CA VAL A 134 6.01 -4.31 9.62
C VAL A 134 7.25 -3.97 8.79
N THR A 135 7.34 -4.46 7.56
CA THR A 135 8.57 -4.36 6.75
C THR A 135 8.35 -3.45 5.54
N LEU A 136 9.18 -2.42 5.38
CA LEU A 136 9.17 -1.52 4.23
C LEU A 136 10.13 -2.02 3.17
N GLU A 137 9.62 -2.32 1.97
CA GLU A 137 10.43 -2.82 0.86
C GLU A 137 11.09 -1.67 0.08
N LYS A 138 12.41 -1.70 -0.07
CA LYS A 138 13.18 -0.65 -0.74
C LYS A 138 13.08 -0.71 -2.25
N CYS A 139 12.92 -1.90 -2.81
CA CYS A 139 12.94 -2.10 -4.25
C CYS A 139 12.17 -3.35 -4.68
N GLY A 140 11.65 -3.32 -5.90
CA GLY A 140 11.08 -4.48 -6.59
C GLY A 140 12.06 -5.02 -7.62
N HIS A 141 11.87 -6.27 -8.06
CA HIS A 141 12.74 -6.94 -9.02
C HIS A 141 12.01 -7.34 -10.29
N ASN A 142 12.69 -7.33 -11.43
CA ASN A 142 12.04 -7.66 -12.69
C ASN A 142 11.98 -9.17 -12.97
N HIS A 143 12.83 -9.99 -12.34
CA HIS A 143 13.06 -11.38 -12.74
C HIS A 143 12.94 -12.37 -11.59
N GLY A 144 12.63 -13.62 -11.92
CA GLY A 144 12.63 -14.77 -11.00
C GLY A 144 11.23 -15.27 -10.65
N TYR A 145 10.21 -14.89 -11.41
CA TYR A 145 8.83 -15.31 -11.18
C TYR A 145 8.59 -16.69 -11.78
N THR A 146 8.68 -17.73 -10.95
CA THR A 146 8.52 -19.15 -11.36
C THR A 146 7.34 -19.85 -10.67
N ARG A 147 6.71 -19.16 -9.72
CA ARG A 147 5.64 -19.74 -8.90
C ARG A 147 4.27 -19.42 -9.50
N LEU A 148 3.45 -20.47 -9.66
CA LEU A 148 2.06 -20.38 -10.07
C LEU A 148 1.22 -19.54 -9.10
N ASP A 149 0.35 -18.71 -9.67
CA ASP A 149 -0.65 -17.92 -8.97
C ASP A 149 -1.93 -18.72 -8.65
N ASN A 150 -2.97 -18.03 -8.17
CA ASN A 150 -4.24 -18.66 -7.80
C ASN A 150 -5.02 -19.23 -9.01
N CYS A 151 -4.69 -18.81 -10.22
CA CYS A 151 -5.26 -19.32 -11.47
C CYS A 151 -4.35 -20.36 -12.14
N HIS A 152 -3.36 -20.89 -11.41
CA HIS A 152 -2.35 -21.81 -11.93
C HIS A 152 -1.56 -21.22 -13.12
N PHE A 153 -1.36 -19.90 -13.12
CA PHE A 153 -0.61 -19.17 -14.15
C PHE A 153 0.72 -18.62 -13.60
N CYS A 154 1.72 -18.51 -14.47
CA CYS A 154 2.99 -17.84 -14.19
C CYS A 154 3.55 -17.26 -15.51
N PRO A 155 4.21 -16.09 -15.52
CA PRO A 155 4.78 -15.51 -16.74
C PRO A 155 5.84 -16.42 -17.35
N GLU A 156 5.72 -16.75 -18.64
CA GLU A 156 6.67 -17.61 -19.35
C GLU A 156 8.08 -17.00 -19.43
N SER A 157 8.17 -15.67 -19.49
CA SER A 157 9.43 -14.94 -19.48
C SER A 157 10.14 -14.93 -18.13
N GLU A 158 9.49 -15.44 -17.08
CA GLU A 158 9.89 -15.31 -15.67
C GLU A 158 10.16 -13.86 -15.22
N CYS A 159 9.71 -12.88 -16.02
CA CYS A 159 9.92 -11.45 -15.80
C CYS A 159 8.60 -10.67 -15.67
N CYS A 160 8.67 -9.49 -15.04
CA CYS A 160 7.52 -8.62 -14.84
C CYS A 160 7.24 -7.75 -16.05
N MET A 161 8.26 -7.05 -16.54
CA MET A 161 8.20 -6.16 -17.70
C MET A 161 9.35 -6.51 -18.65
N GLU A 162 9.01 -6.76 -19.91
CA GLU A 162 10.02 -6.91 -20.97
C GLU A 162 10.87 -5.63 -21.06
N ASP A 163 12.19 -5.79 -21.19
CA ASP A 163 13.18 -4.71 -21.24
C ASP A 163 13.20 -3.76 -20.03
N GLY A 164 12.51 -4.11 -18.95
CA GLY A 164 12.54 -3.37 -17.69
C GLY A 164 13.87 -3.53 -16.94
N PRO A 165 14.29 -2.52 -16.16
CA PRO A 165 15.51 -2.62 -15.35
C PRO A 165 15.41 -3.75 -14.33
N ASP A 166 16.50 -4.46 -14.03
CA ASP A 166 16.50 -5.60 -13.11
C ASP A 166 15.90 -5.30 -11.73
N CYS A 167 16.05 -4.06 -11.27
CA CYS A 167 15.55 -3.61 -9.99
C CYS A 167 15.17 -2.13 -10.06
N ILE A 168 14.05 -1.76 -9.43
CA ILE A 168 13.60 -0.38 -9.30
C ILE A 168 13.44 -0.06 -7.81
N SER A 169 14.01 1.06 -7.36
CA SER A 169 13.80 1.57 -6.01
C SER A 169 12.65 2.56 -5.98
N SER A 170 11.97 2.64 -4.84
CA SER A 170 11.04 3.74 -4.56
C SER A 170 11.79 5.08 -4.55
N VAL A 171 11.09 6.18 -4.89
CA VAL A 171 11.60 7.54 -4.68
C VAL A 171 11.69 7.93 -3.19
N LEU A 172 11.11 7.12 -2.31
CA LEU A 172 11.08 7.32 -0.86
C LEU A 172 12.34 6.79 -0.19
N ASP A 173 12.83 7.51 0.82
CA ASP A 173 13.87 7.02 1.72
C ASP A 173 13.23 6.16 2.82
N MET A 174 13.13 4.86 2.56
CA MET A 174 12.53 3.88 3.47
C MET A 174 13.29 3.75 4.79
N ASP A 175 14.61 3.97 4.82
CA ASP A 175 15.38 3.97 6.07
C ASP A 175 14.95 5.15 6.96
N ALA A 176 14.76 6.31 6.35
CA ALA A 176 14.30 7.50 7.05
C ALA A 176 12.84 7.38 7.54
N VAL A 177 11.94 6.78 6.75
CA VAL A 177 10.56 6.45 7.18
C VAL A 177 10.61 5.51 8.38
N CYS A 178 11.32 4.38 8.23
CA CYS A 178 11.44 3.36 9.27
C CYS A 178 11.97 3.95 10.59
N LYS A 179 13.03 4.76 10.51
CA LYS A 179 13.61 5.43 11.69
C LYS A 179 12.60 6.35 12.39
N ARG A 180 11.86 7.18 11.65
CA ARG A 180 10.90 8.13 12.23
C ARG A 180 9.71 7.41 12.87
N VAL A 181 9.15 6.41 12.19
CA VAL A 181 8.04 5.61 12.74
C VAL A 181 8.46 4.84 13.99
N ASN A 182 9.64 4.19 13.99
CA ASN A 182 10.15 3.51 15.19
C ASN A 182 10.49 4.45 16.36
N SER A 183 10.67 5.75 16.09
CA SER A 183 10.90 6.75 17.15
C SER A 183 9.59 7.23 17.78
N SER A 184 8.44 6.80 17.27
CA SER A 184 7.11 7.10 17.82
C SER A 184 6.64 6.06 18.83
N GLU A 185 5.66 6.40 19.67
CA GLU A 185 5.12 5.51 20.72
C GLU A 185 4.03 4.54 20.20
N LEU A 186 4.10 4.10 18.94
CA LEU A 186 3.07 3.26 18.31
C LEU A 186 3.01 1.80 18.83
N GLY A 187 4.07 1.32 19.48
CA GLY A 187 4.16 -0.07 19.94
C GLY A 187 4.32 -1.11 18.82
N VAL A 188 4.50 -0.68 17.56
CA VAL A 188 4.73 -1.55 16.40
C VAL A 188 6.13 -1.34 15.87
N THR A 189 6.89 -2.42 15.74
CA THR A 189 8.24 -2.41 15.19
C THR A 189 8.18 -2.39 13.66
N VAL A 190 8.90 -1.44 13.07
CA VAL A 190 9.08 -1.32 11.62
C VAL A 190 10.51 -1.72 11.25
N SER A 191 10.67 -2.42 10.13
CA SER A 191 11.97 -2.77 9.56
C SER A 191 12.01 -2.43 8.07
N VAL A 192 13.17 -2.59 7.45
CA VAL A 192 13.34 -2.39 6.00
C VAL A 192 13.91 -3.65 5.36
N SER A 193 13.51 -3.91 4.12
CA SER A 193 13.99 -5.04 3.32
C SER A 193 14.34 -4.57 1.91
N LYS A 194 15.22 -5.31 1.22
CA LYS A 194 15.56 -5.11 -0.19
C LYS A 194 15.03 -6.25 -1.06
N ASP A 195 14.20 -7.11 -0.51
CA ASP A 195 13.69 -8.29 -1.19
C ASP A 195 12.24 -8.53 -0.78
N ALA A 196 11.32 -8.10 -1.64
CA ALA A 196 9.89 -8.36 -1.46
C ALA A 196 9.49 -9.80 -1.86
N GLY A 197 10.48 -10.67 -2.13
CA GLY A 197 10.31 -12.04 -2.61
C GLY A 197 10.29 -12.11 -4.13
N ARG A 198 9.83 -13.24 -4.69
CA ARG A 198 9.65 -13.46 -6.14
C ARG A 198 8.29 -14.10 -6.44
N TYR A 199 7.26 -13.42 -5.97
CA TYR A 199 5.86 -13.79 -6.17
C TYR A 199 5.03 -12.51 -6.37
N LEU A 200 3.71 -12.58 -6.23
CA LEU A 200 2.80 -11.48 -6.54
C LEU A 200 3.04 -10.19 -5.73
N CYS A 201 3.62 -10.28 -4.53
CA CYS A 201 4.01 -9.10 -3.73
C CYS A 201 5.04 -8.25 -4.48
N ASP A 202 6.19 -8.83 -4.80
CA ASP A 202 7.25 -8.19 -5.58
C ASP A 202 6.80 -7.84 -7.00
N TYR A 203 6.00 -8.71 -7.66
CA TYR A 203 5.47 -8.45 -9.00
C TYR A 203 4.59 -7.19 -9.04
N THR A 204 3.66 -7.07 -8.09
CA THR A 204 2.78 -5.90 -7.97
C THR A 204 3.56 -4.64 -7.63
N TYR A 205 4.56 -4.78 -6.74
CA TYR A 205 5.43 -3.68 -6.37
C TYR A 205 6.24 -3.17 -7.56
N TYR A 206 6.94 -4.07 -8.24
CA TYR A 206 7.75 -3.75 -9.42
C TYR A 206 6.89 -3.15 -10.54
N THR A 207 5.72 -3.74 -10.84
CA THR A 207 4.78 -3.18 -11.83
C THR A 207 4.42 -1.74 -11.48
N SER A 208 4.10 -1.45 -10.22
CA SER A 208 3.71 -0.11 -9.78
C SER A 208 4.87 0.88 -9.74
N LEU A 209 6.07 0.42 -9.37
CA LEU A 209 7.29 1.22 -9.45
C LEU A 209 7.60 1.60 -10.90
N TYR A 210 7.48 0.67 -11.84
CA TYR A 210 7.70 0.92 -13.25
C TYR A 210 6.69 1.93 -13.82
N LEU A 211 5.38 1.68 -13.60
CA LEU A 211 4.31 2.56 -14.09
C LEU A 211 4.33 3.95 -13.44
N GLY A 212 4.63 4.00 -12.13
CA GLY A 212 4.65 5.21 -11.33
C GLY A 212 5.99 5.95 -11.31
N GLN A 213 6.97 5.51 -12.09
CA GLN A 213 8.34 6.10 -12.10
C GLN A 213 8.93 6.20 -10.68
N GLY A 214 8.81 5.12 -9.90
CA GLY A 214 9.29 5.03 -8.52
C GLY A 214 8.33 5.55 -7.45
N HIS A 215 7.18 6.14 -7.80
CA HIS A 215 6.17 6.64 -6.85
C HIS A 215 5.27 5.54 -6.26
N SER A 216 5.89 4.44 -5.83
CA SER A 216 5.19 3.34 -5.18
C SER A 216 5.97 2.85 -3.97
N ALA A 217 5.27 2.25 -3.01
CA ALA A 217 5.84 1.61 -1.83
C ALA A 217 5.19 0.25 -1.65
N PHE A 218 5.91 -0.67 -1.02
CA PHE A 218 5.35 -1.94 -0.60
C PHE A 218 5.66 -2.19 0.88
N ILE A 219 4.65 -2.63 1.61
CA ILE A 219 4.70 -2.89 3.05
C ILE A 219 4.27 -4.33 3.29
N HIS A 220 5.18 -5.15 3.85
CA HIS A 220 4.80 -6.45 4.39
C HIS A 220 4.33 -6.31 5.84
N VAL A 221 3.17 -6.87 6.16
CA VAL A 221 2.65 -6.98 7.53
C VAL A 221 2.74 -8.41 8.05
N PRO A 222 2.94 -8.61 9.36
CA PRO A 222 2.87 -9.93 9.95
C PRO A 222 1.41 -10.46 10.00
N PRO A 223 1.21 -11.77 10.29
CA PRO A 223 -0.13 -12.32 10.48
C PRO A 223 -0.88 -11.64 11.64
N LEU A 224 -2.22 -11.59 11.57
CA LEU A 224 -3.05 -11.03 12.63
C LEU A 224 -2.82 -11.76 13.96
N GLY A 225 -2.72 -10.98 15.05
CA GLY A 225 -2.48 -11.47 16.41
C GLY A 225 -1.07 -12.00 16.64
N LYS A 226 -0.15 -11.87 15.67
CA LYS A 226 1.19 -12.44 15.72
C LYS A 226 2.24 -11.50 15.12
N PRO A 227 2.67 -10.43 15.81
CA PRO A 227 2.35 -10.08 17.21
C PRO A 227 1.28 -9.00 17.36
N TYR A 228 0.76 -8.43 16.26
CA TYR A 228 -0.06 -7.22 16.30
C TYR A 228 -1.52 -7.47 15.97
N SER A 229 -2.43 -6.70 16.57
CA SER A 229 -3.84 -6.64 16.18
C SER A 229 -4.03 -5.93 14.84
N ALA A 230 -5.22 -6.04 14.25
CA ALA A 230 -5.56 -5.32 13.02
C ALA A 230 -5.49 -3.79 13.22
N GLU A 231 -5.94 -3.29 14.37
CA GLU A 231 -5.93 -1.88 14.72
C GLU A 231 -4.49 -1.35 14.93
N GLU A 232 -3.61 -2.15 15.53
CA GLU A 232 -2.19 -1.83 15.66
C GLU A 232 -1.52 -1.73 14.29
N LEU A 233 -1.77 -2.70 13.40
CA LEU A 233 -1.27 -2.66 12.03
C LEU A 233 -1.82 -1.44 11.27
N ALA A 234 -3.10 -1.13 11.40
CA ALA A 234 -3.71 0.05 10.77
C ALA A 234 -3.10 1.37 11.24
N ARG A 235 -2.84 1.52 12.55
CA ARG A 235 -2.14 2.70 13.10
C ARG A 235 -0.72 2.80 12.58
N ALA A 236 0.00 1.68 12.48
CA ALA A 236 1.35 1.65 11.90
C ALA A 236 1.32 2.03 10.41
N LEU A 237 0.43 1.45 9.62
CA LEU A 237 0.24 1.79 8.21
C LEU A 237 -0.08 3.28 8.03
N ARG A 238 -0.98 3.83 8.86
CA ARG A 238 -1.32 5.25 8.85
C ARG A 238 -0.09 6.12 9.06
N ALA A 239 0.70 5.83 10.09
CA ALA A 239 1.91 6.60 10.40
C ALA A 239 2.95 6.50 9.28
N ILE A 240 3.17 5.29 8.74
CA ILE A 240 4.09 5.05 7.62
C ILE A 240 3.66 5.85 6.38
N VAL A 241 2.38 5.78 5.98
CA VAL A 241 1.88 6.46 4.79
C VAL A 241 1.96 7.98 4.94
N LEU A 242 1.57 8.54 6.10
CA LEU A 242 1.69 9.98 6.34
C LEU A 242 3.15 10.45 6.28
N GLU A 243 4.06 9.66 6.83
CA GLU A 243 5.50 9.95 6.79
C GLU A 243 6.06 9.89 5.36
N MET A 244 5.63 8.92 4.55
CA MET A 244 6.00 8.85 3.13
C MET A 244 5.52 10.10 2.36
N LEU A 245 4.28 10.54 2.60
CA LEU A 245 3.72 11.72 1.96
C LEU A 245 4.48 13.00 2.37
N GLU A 246 4.83 13.15 3.65
CA GLU A 246 5.64 14.27 4.13
C GLU A 246 7.04 14.30 3.49
N GLN A 247 7.69 13.14 3.29
CA GLN A 247 8.96 13.08 2.55
C GLN A 247 8.83 13.61 1.12
N MET A 248 7.74 13.27 0.43
CA MET A 248 7.50 13.69 -0.95
C MET A 248 7.25 15.19 -1.08
N GLU A 249 6.50 15.77 -0.14
CA GLU A 249 6.28 17.22 -0.08
C GLU A 249 7.59 17.97 0.15
N ASN A 250 8.39 17.52 1.12
CA ASN A 250 9.68 18.13 1.44
C ASN A 250 10.70 18.05 0.28
N SER A 251 10.66 16.97 -0.51
CA SER A 251 11.51 16.80 -1.69
C SER A 251 11.13 17.77 -2.81
N THR A 252 9.83 18.01 -3.00
CA THR A 252 9.30 18.97 -4.00
C THR A 252 9.70 20.42 -3.67
N VAL A 253 9.65 20.80 -2.39
CA VAL A 253 10.06 22.14 -1.93
C VAL A 253 11.55 22.37 -2.15
N LYS A 254 12.41 21.39 -1.83
CA LYS A 254 13.86 21.51 -2.04
C LYS A 254 14.21 21.69 -3.52
N GLN A 255 13.54 20.97 -4.43
CA GLN A 255 13.75 21.15 -5.87
C GLN A 255 13.32 22.55 -6.36
N HIS A 256 12.22 23.09 -5.85
CA HIS A 256 11.78 24.45 -6.20
C HIS A 256 12.73 25.55 -5.69
N CYS A 257 13.30 25.39 -4.49
CA CYS A 257 14.27 26.35 -3.96
C CYS A 257 15.62 26.33 -4.72
N GLN A 258 16.02 25.19 -5.28
CA GLN A 258 17.28 25.05 -6.01
C GLN A 258 17.25 25.57 -7.45
N HIS A 259 16.06 25.67 -8.07
CA HIS A 259 15.90 26.21 -9.43
C HIS A 259 15.52 27.71 -9.44
N GLY A 260 15.40 28.34 -8.27
CA GLY A 260 15.05 29.75 -8.11
C GLY A 260 16.21 30.65 -7.67
N GLN A 261 17.46 30.18 -7.77
CA GLN A 261 18.68 30.95 -7.49
C GLN A 261 19.48 31.22 -8.75
#